data_AF-A0A2K2V6N9-F1
#
_entry.id   AF-A0A2K2V6N9-F1
#
_cell.length_a   1.000
_cell.length_b   1.000
_cell.length_c   1.000
_cell.angle_alpha   90.00
_cell.angle_beta   90.00
_cell.angle_gamma   90.00
#
_symmetry.space_group_name_H-M   'P 1'
#
loop_
_entity.id
_entity.type
_entity.pdbx_description
1 polymer ?
#
loop_
_entity_poly.entity_id
_entity_poly.type
_entity_poly.pdbx_seq_one_letter_code
_entity_poly.pdbx_strand_id
1 'polypeptide(L)'
;MASDEVILRVKSALKIVYDPEIPVNVVDLGLIRDMRLEDDSLIIRMVMTAPGCPYEGYIAEMVRDAARAAAPELKDVRVEMENFPPWTPYEMTEEGRREFRERAGYDIMDAFIQRWGSKENYYEMVKKYLGIE
;
A
#
# COMPACT_ATOMS: atom_id res chain seq x y z
N MET A 1 7.19 -3.33 -22.72
CA MET A 1 7.31 -4.80 -22.99
C MET A 1 6.07 -5.49 -22.43
N ALA A 2 5.82 -6.76 -22.73
CA ALA A 2 4.62 -7.49 -22.24
C ALA A 2 4.50 -7.47 -20.70
N SER A 3 5.64 -7.41 -19.99
CA SER A 3 5.71 -7.25 -18.54
C SER A 3 5.03 -5.98 -18.03
N ASP A 4 5.27 -4.85 -18.70
CA ASP A 4 4.81 -3.54 -18.26
C ASP A 4 3.30 -3.43 -18.43
N GLU A 5 2.74 -4.07 -19.46
CA GLU A 5 1.31 -4.12 -19.71
C GLU A 5 0.56 -4.88 -18.60
N VAL A 6 1.06 -6.06 -18.19
CA VAL A 6 0.48 -6.82 -17.08
C VAL A 6 0.52 -6.01 -15.78
N ILE A 7 1.66 -5.39 -15.47
CA ILE A 7 1.82 -4.57 -14.26
C ILE A 7 0.84 -3.39 -14.27
N LEU A 8 0.72 -2.66 -15.39
CA LEU A 8 -0.22 -1.54 -15.51
C LEU A 8 -1.68 -1.98 -15.37
N ARG A 9 -2.04 -3.13 -15.95
CA ARG A 9 -3.38 -3.70 -15.86
C ARG A 9 -3.73 -4.10 -14.43
N VAL A 10 -2.82 -4.81 -13.75
CA VAL A 10 -3.00 -5.17 -12.33
C VAL A 10 -3.07 -3.93 -11.45
N LYS A 11 -2.15 -2.97 -11.61
CA LYS A 11 -2.17 -1.71 -10.85
C LYS A 11 -3.50 -0.96 -11.02
N SER A 12 -4.09 -0.98 -12.21
CA SER A 12 -5.41 -0.40 -12.45
C SER A 12 -6.52 -1.18 -11.73
N ALA A 13 -6.47 -2.51 -11.74
CA ALA A 13 -7.43 -3.36 -11.03
C ALA A 13 -7.36 -3.18 -9.50
N LEU A 14 -6.17 -2.95 -8.94
CA LEU A 14 -5.99 -2.71 -7.51
C LEU A 14 -6.66 -1.43 -7.01
N LYS A 15 -7.06 -0.50 -7.89
CA LYS A 15 -7.80 0.71 -7.49
C LYS A 15 -9.20 0.44 -6.92
N ILE A 16 -9.71 -0.78 -7.03
CA ILE A 16 -11.00 -1.18 -6.41
C ILE A 16 -10.83 -1.68 -4.97
N VAL A 17 -9.60 -1.91 -4.52
CA VAL A 17 -9.30 -2.40 -3.16
C VAL A 17 -9.06 -1.19 -2.27
N TYR A 18 -9.87 -1.05 -1.23
CA TYR A 18 -9.83 0.07 -0.29
C TYR A 18 -9.38 -0.40 1.09
N ASP A 19 -8.65 0.46 1.80
CA ASP A 19 -8.39 0.29 3.22
C ASP A 19 -9.68 0.62 4.02
N PRO A 20 -10.17 -0.27 4.90
CA PRO A 20 -11.39 -0.03 5.68
C PRO A 20 -11.26 1.13 6.68
N GLU A 21 -10.05 1.44 7.14
CA GLU A 21 -9.76 2.50 8.10
C GLU A 21 -9.47 3.84 7.40
N ILE A 22 -8.86 3.79 6.21
CA ILE A 22 -8.54 4.97 5.41
C ILE A 22 -9.27 4.87 4.07
N PRO A 23 -10.31 5.68 3.80
CA PRO A 23 -11.24 5.46 2.67
C PRO A 23 -10.66 5.92 1.32
N VAL A 24 -9.51 5.37 0.96
CA VAL A 24 -8.76 5.58 -0.29
C VAL A 24 -8.24 4.21 -0.73
N ASN A 25 -8.12 4.01 -2.04
CA ASN A 25 -7.66 2.73 -2.56
C ASN A 25 -6.16 2.49 -2.29
N VAL A 26 -5.76 1.22 -2.23
CA VAL A 26 -4.38 0.82 -1.87
C VAL A 26 -3.31 1.37 -2.80
N VAL A 27 -3.66 1.73 -4.04
CA VAL A 27 -2.73 2.31 -5.02
C VAL A 27 -2.53 3.79 -4.75
N ASP A 28 -3.60 4.55 -4.59
CA ASP A 28 -3.54 6.00 -4.34
C ASP A 28 -3.12 6.33 -2.90
N LEU A 29 -3.27 5.37 -1.97
CA LEU A 29 -2.61 5.40 -0.66
C LEU A 29 -1.10 5.21 -0.73
N GLY A 30 -0.58 4.63 -1.81
CA GLY A 30 0.83 4.29 -1.91
C GLY A 30 1.22 3.04 -1.11
N LEU A 31 0.28 2.13 -0.84
CA LEU A 31 0.57 0.87 -0.14
C LEU A 31 1.35 -0.12 -1.02
N ILE A 32 1.16 -0.04 -2.35
CA ILE A 32 1.87 -0.90 -3.31
C ILE A 32 3.27 -0.32 -3.57
N ARG A 33 4.31 -0.98 -3.04
CA ARG A 33 5.72 -0.55 -3.10
C ARG A 33 6.40 -0.96 -4.39
N ASP A 34 6.18 -2.21 -4.77
CA ASP A 34 6.84 -2.82 -5.91
C ASP A 34 5.92 -3.87 -6.53
N MET A 35 6.05 -4.03 -7.84
CA MET A 35 5.37 -5.06 -8.60
C MET A 35 6.34 -5.57 -9.65
N ARG A 36 6.66 -6.85 -9.58
CA ARG A 36 7.61 -7.46 -10.51
C ARG A 36 7.15 -8.84 -10.94
N LEU A 37 7.45 -9.15 -12.20
CA LEU A 37 7.24 -10.49 -12.74
C LEU A 37 8.50 -11.31 -12.54
N GLU A 38 8.33 -12.50 -11.97
CA GLU A 38 9.36 -13.53 -11.86
C GLU A 38 8.81 -14.80 -12.53
N ASP A 39 9.41 -15.19 -13.66
CA ASP A 39 8.90 -16.25 -14.54
C ASP A 39 7.42 -16.03 -14.89
N ASP A 40 6.55 -16.96 -14.50
CA ASP A 40 5.09 -16.91 -14.69
C ASP A 40 4.34 -16.42 -13.44
N SER A 41 5.01 -15.71 -12.52
CA SER A 41 4.42 -15.24 -11.26
C SER A 41 4.55 -13.73 -11.10
N LEU A 42 3.53 -13.09 -10.52
CA LEU A 42 3.60 -11.70 -10.08
C LEU A 42 3.87 -11.64 -8.58
N ILE A 43 4.88 -10.87 -8.20
CA ILE A 43 5.17 -10.52 -6.82
C ILE A 43 4.77 -9.07 -6.61
N ILE A 44 3.87 -8.85 -5.65
CA ILE A 44 3.41 -7.54 -5.21
C ILE A 44 3.96 -7.32 -3.82
N ARG A 45 4.85 -6.34 -3.66
CA ARG A 45 5.29 -5.89 -2.35
C ARG A 45 4.40 -4.76 -1.87
N MET A 46 3.88 -4.87 -0.66
CA MET A 46 3.05 -3.83 -0.07
C MET A 46 3.36 -3.58 1.40
N VAL A 47 2.94 -2.42 1.90
CA VAL A 47 3.06 -2.00 3.31
C VAL A 47 1.66 -1.67 3.84
N MET A 48 1.46 -1.79 5.16
CA MET A 48 0.25 -1.31 5.82
C MET A 48 0.40 0.12 6.34
N THR A 49 -0.71 0.83 6.44
CA THR A 49 -0.79 2.22 6.95
C THR A 49 -0.28 2.35 8.39
N ALA A 50 -0.36 1.28 9.18
CA ALA A 50 0.17 1.19 10.53
C ALA A 50 0.81 -0.19 10.83
N PRO A 51 1.91 -0.24 11.61
CA PRO A 51 2.48 -1.49 12.10
C PRO A 51 1.47 -2.29 12.93
N GLY A 52 1.33 -3.59 12.67
CA GLY A 52 0.43 -4.47 13.41
C GLY A 52 -1.07 -4.26 13.11
N CYS A 53 -1.41 -3.71 11.94
CA CYS A 53 -2.78 -3.51 11.51
C CYS A 53 -3.56 -4.85 11.50
N PRO A 54 -4.72 -4.96 12.16
CA PRO A 54 -5.49 -6.21 12.20
C PRO A 54 -6.08 -6.59 10.83
N TYR A 55 -6.16 -5.64 9.89
CA TYR A 55 -6.68 -5.85 8.54
C TYR A 55 -5.63 -6.28 7.52
N GLU A 56 -4.35 -6.44 7.91
CA GLU A 56 -3.26 -6.79 7.01
C GLU A 56 -3.58 -8.01 6.14
N GLY A 57 -3.94 -9.14 6.76
CA GLY A 57 -4.24 -10.38 6.02
C GLY A 57 -5.45 -10.23 5.09
N TYR A 58 -6.46 -9.48 5.52
CA TYR A 58 -7.66 -9.25 4.72
C TYR A 58 -7.36 -8.40 3.47
N ILE A 59 -6.63 -7.29 3.63
CA ILE A 59 -6.29 -6.41 2.51
C ILE A 59 -5.31 -7.11 1.57
N ALA A 60 -4.31 -7.84 2.09
CA ALA A 60 -3.38 -8.62 1.28
C ALA A 60 -4.10 -9.68 0.43
N GLU A 61 -5.13 -10.32 0.98
CA GLU A 61 -5.98 -11.25 0.24
C GLU A 61 -6.78 -10.55 -0.86
N MET A 62 -7.44 -9.42 -0.57
CA MET A 62 -8.15 -8.64 -1.58
C MET A 62 -7.24 -8.19 -2.72
N VAL A 63 -6.03 -7.73 -2.40
CA VAL A 63 -5.00 -7.34 -3.39
C VAL A 63 -4.62 -8.53 -4.26
N ARG A 64 -4.32 -9.68 -3.65
CA ARG A 64 -3.95 -10.90 -4.36
C ARG A 64 -5.06 -11.34 -5.32
N ASP A 65 -6.30 -11.35 -4.85
CA ASP A 65 -7.44 -11.83 -5.62
C ASP A 65 -7.78 -10.89 -6.80
N ALA A 66 -7.75 -9.57 -6.57
CA ALA A 66 -7.91 -8.58 -7.64
C ALA A 66 -6.80 -8.69 -8.69
N ALA A 67 -5.54 -8.90 -8.26
CA ALA A 67 -4.42 -9.09 -9.15
C ALA A 67 -4.51 -10.39 -9.97
N ARG A 68 -4.93 -11.51 -9.34
CA ARG A 68 -5.17 -12.77 -10.05
C ARG A 68 -6.26 -12.64 -11.11
N ALA A 69 -7.36 -11.98 -10.77
CA ALA A 69 -8.44 -11.73 -11.72
C ALA A 69 -7.98 -10.87 -12.91
N ALA A 70 -7.09 -9.90 -12.65
CA ALA A 70 -6.54 -9.03 -13.68
C ALA A 70 -5.40 -9.66 -14.50
N ALA A 71 -4.78 -10.74 -14.04
CA ALA A 71 -3.68 -11.42 -14.72
C ALA A 71 -3.88 -12.94 -14.80
N PRO A 72 -4.96 -13.40 -15.47
CA PRO A 72 -5.29 -14.83 -15.57
C PRO A 72 -4.25 -15.66 -16.33
N GLU A 73 -3.36 -15.02 -17.09
CA GLU A 73 -2.24 -15.68 -17.78
C GLU A 73 -1.09 -16.08 -16.85
N LEU A 74 -1.02 -15.54 -15.64
CA LEU A 74 0.02 -15.88 -14.67
C LEU A 74 -0.35 -17.14 -13.89
N LYS A 75 0.66 -17.95 -13.55
CA LYS A 75 0.49 -19.16 -12.74
C LYS A 75 0.25 -18.85 -11.27
N ASP A 76 0.83 -17.77 -10.77
CA ASP A 76 0.71 -17.38 -9.37
C ASP A 76 0.79 -15.86 -9.18
N VAL A 77 0.21 -15.40 -8.07
CA VAL A 77 0.35 -14.03 -7.56
C VAL A 77 0.63 -14.12 -6.07
N ARG A 78 1.73 -13.50 -5.65
CA ARG A 78 2.17 -13.45 -4.26
C ARG A 78 2.15 -12.02 -3.77
N VAL A 79 1.70 -11.85 -2.53
CA VAL A 79 1.72 -10.57 -1.83
C VAL A 79 2.72 -10.69 -0.69
N GLU A 80 3.74 -9.84 -0.71
CA GLU A 80 4.79 -9.77 0.30
C GLU A 80 4.58 -8.51 1.15
N MET A 81 4.46 -8.70 2.46
CA MET A 81 4.32 -7.61 3.42
C MET A 81 5.70 -7.06 3.80
N GLU A 82 5.88 -5.77 3.60
CA GLU A 82 7.05 -5.02 4.07
C GLU A 82 6.70 -4.31 5.38
N ASN A 83 7.43 -4.63 6.45
CA ASN A 83 7.22 -4.03 7.77
C ASN A 83 8.09 -2.79 8.01
N PHE A 84 9.15 -2.61 7.22
CA PHE A 84 10.05 -1.46 7.28
C PHE A 84 10.67 -1.20 5.90
N PRO A 85 10.74 0.06 5.43
CA PRO A 85 10.29 1.30 6.08
C PRO A 85 8.76 1.39 6.25
N PRO A 86 8.26 2.03 7.33
CA PRO A 86 6.82 2.12 7.55
C PRO A 86 6.17 3.06 6.52
N TRP A 87 4.88 2.85 6.30
CA TRP A 87 4.09 3.75 5.47
C TRP A 87 4.02 5.16 6.05
N THR A 88 4.01 6.18 5.20
CA THR A 88 3.73 7.56 5.58
C THR A 88 2.84 8.26 4.55
N PRO A 89 2.09 9.30 4.95
CA PRO A 89 1.25 10.06 4.01
C PRO A 89 2.01 10.72 2.84
N TYR A 90 3.35 10.77 2.90
CA TYR A 90 4.19 11.22 1.79
C TYR A 90 4.11 10.30 0.56
N GLU A 91 3.57 9.10 0.73
CA GLU A 91 3.50 8.06 -0.29
C GLU A 91 2.17 8.08 -1.03
N MET A 92 1.20 8.82 -0.51
CA MET A 92 -0.07 9.05 -1.17
C MET A 92 0.13 9.81 -2.47
N THR A 93 -0.64 9.44 -3.48
CA THR A 93 -0.77 10.27 -4.68
C THR A 93 -1.50 11.58 -4.33
N GLU A 94 -1.34 12.61 -5.16
CA GLU A 94 -2.11 13.86 -4.99
C GLU A 94 -3.62 13.58 -4.97
N GLU A 95 -4.08 12.67 -5.82
CA GLU A 95 -5.48 12.25 -5.88
C GLU A 95 -5.91 11.51 -4.61
N GLY A 96 -5.09 10.59 -4.09
CA GLY A 96 -5.38 9.89 -2.84
C GLY A 96 -5.47 10.85 -1.64
N ARG A 97 -4.56 11.83 -1.55
CA ARG A 97 -4.61 12.86 -0.51
C ARG A 97 -5.83 13.76 -0.65
N ARG A 98 -6.22 14.09 -1.88
CA ARG A 98 -7.45 14.85 -2.17
C ARG A 98 -8.70 14.08 -1.75
N GLU A 99 -8.84 12.83 -2.19
CA GLU A 99 -9.96 11.95 -1.83
C GLU A 99 -10.06 11.77 -0.31
N PHE A 100 -8.92 11.52 0.36
CA PHE A 100 -8.89 11.43 1.82
C PHE A 100 -9.44 12.71 2.46
N ARG A 101 -8.95 13.88 2.05
CA ARG A 101 -9.36 15.17 2.62
C ARG A 101 -10.85 15.42 2.45
N GLU A 102 -11.38 15.12 1.27
CA GLU A 102 -12.81 15.27 0.95
C GLU A 102 -13.69 14.36 1.83
N ARG A 103 -13.24 13.13 2.12
CA ARG A 103 -14.01 12.15 2.91
C ARG A 103 -13.84 12.30 4.43
N ALA A 104 -12.62 12.54 4.89
CA ALA A 104 -12.28 12.60 6.32
C ALA A 104 -12.47 14.01 6.90
N GLY A 105 -12.49 15.05 6.07
CA GLY A 105 -12.68 16.44 6.50
C GLY A 105 -11.42 17.11 7.08
N TYR A 106 -10.25 16.49 6.97
CA TYR A 106 -8.97 17.06 7.39
C TYR A 106 -7.82 16.59 6.49
N ASP A 107 -6.67 17.25 6.58
CA ASP A 107 -5.47 16.86 5.85
C ASP A 107 -4.62 15.85 6.64
N ILE A 108 -4.42 14.67 6.08
CA ILE A 108 -3.66 13.58 6.70
C ILE A 108 -2.18 13.91 6.93
N MET A 109 -1.57 14.75 6.07
CA MET A 109 -0.18 15.17 6.27
C MET A 109 -0.09 16.11 7.47
N ASP A 110 -1.01 17.07 7.59
CA ASP A 110 -1.02 17.99 8.71
C ASP A 110 -1.21 17.24 10.04
N ALA A 111 -2.14 16.27 10.07
CA ALA A 111 -2.34 15.40 11.22
C ALA A 111 -1.10 14.54 11.54
N PHE A 112 -0.41 14.03 10.51
CA PHE A 112 0.82 13.26 10.68
C PHE A 112 1.95 14.11 11.27
N ILE A 113 2.16 15.31 10.75
CA ILE A 113 3.18 16.25 11.25
C ILE A 113 2.84 16.73 12.65
N GLN A 114 1.58 17.00 12.95
CA GLN A 114 1.16 17.37 14.31
C GLN A 114 1.46 16.23 15.32
N ARG A 115 1.28 14.98 14.91
CA ARG A 115 1.48 13.81 15.77
C ARG A 115 2.96 13.44 15.96
N TRP A 116 3.74 13.47 14.88
CA TRP A 116 5.10 12.91 14.88
C TRP A 116 6.20 13.97 14.73
N GLY A 117 5.86 15.19 14.32
CA GLY A 117 6.80 16.28 14.04
C GLY A 117 7.55 16.11 12.72
N SER A 118 8.05 14.90 12.43
CA SER A 118 8.72 14.58 11.17
C SER A 118 8.59 13.10 10.79
N LYS A 119 8.95 12.78 9.55
CA LYS A 119 9.05 11.40 9.05
C LYS A 119 10.09 10.59 9.81
N GLU A 120 11.23 11.21 10.11
CA GLU A 120 12.36 10.60 10.83
C GLU A 120 11.94 10.20 12.24
N ASN A 121 11.26 11.08 12.96
CA ASN A 121 10.74 10.78 14.30
C ASN A 121 9.77 9.58 14.29
N TYR A 122 8.91 9.51 13.27
CA TYR A 122 8.01 8.38 13.10
C TYR A 122 8.78 7.08 12.80
N TYR A 123 9.79 7.14 11.93
CA TYR A 123 10.63 5.98 11.59
C TYR A 123 11.37 5.45 12.82
N GLU A 124 11.97 6.33 13.62
CA GLU A 124 12.66 5.94 14.87
C GLU A 124 11.70 5.31 15.88
N MET A 125 10.46 5.83 15.99
CA MET A 125 9.42 5.21 16.80
C MET A 125 9.07 3.80 16.31
N VAL A 126 8.87 3.61 15.00
CA VAL A 126 8.56 2.29 14.43
C VAL A 126 9.72 1.32 14.58
N LYS A 127 10.97 1.74 14.36
CA LYS A 127 12.15 0.90 14.59
C LYS A 127 12.17 0.34 16.02
N LYS A 128 11.96 1.22 17.00
CA LYS A 128 11.87 0.84 18.42
C LYS A 128 10.71 -0.13 18.68
N TYR A 129 9.55 0.10 18.07
CA TYR A 129 8.38 -0.78 18.20
C TYR A 129 8.65 -2.18 17.62
N LEU A 130 9.33 -2.25 16.48
CA LEU A 130 9.64 -3.52 15.79
C LEU A 130 10.92 -4.20 16.31
N GLY A 131 11.69 -3.55 17.19
CA GLY A 131 12.97 -4.07 17.66
C GLY A 131 14.06 -4.09 16.59
N ILE A 132 14.01 -3.16 15.63
CA ILE A 132 15.03 -2.98 14.59
C ILE A 132 16.09 -2.03 15.15
N GLU A 133 17.32 -2.52 15.32
CA GLU A 133 18.51 -1.72 15.73
C GLU A 133 19.01 -0.80 14.62
#